data_AF-A0A923YZE5-F1
#
_entry.id   AF-A0A923YZE5-F1
#
_cell.length_a   1.000
_cell.length_b   1.000
_cell.length_c   1.000
_cell.angle_alpha   90.00
_cell.angle_beta   90.00
_cell.angle_gamma   90.00
#
_symmetry.space_group_name_H-M   'P 1'
#
loop_
_entity.id
_entity.type
_entity.pdbx_description
1 polymer ?
#
loop_
_entity_poly.entity_id
_entity_poly.type
_entity_poly.pdbx_seq_one_letter_code
_entity_poly.pdbx_strand_id
1 'polypeptide(L)'
;MSLATLSSYSREQLSDVLRILKAYKTGLVQIGHRAYLVDPKENLSIRVRVEYPLGASLEDIRSFAETSMRAHFGIEKLPEDIVFVDTPALIGGIRIFAGDDMVDVSFQRFASQMKS
;
A
#
# COMPACT_ATOMS: atom_id res chain seq x y z
N MET A 1 16.88 26.88 -12.10
CA MET A 1 16.51 25.56 -12.64
C MET A 1 16.49 25.69 -14.16
N SER A 2 17.42 25.06 -14.87
CA SER A 2 17.45 25.12 -16.34
C SER A 2 16.33 24.26 -16.92
N LEU A 3 15.60 24.82 -17.90
CA LEU A 3 14.67 24.06 -18.73
C LEU A 3 15.50 23.13 -19.62
N ALA A 4 15.72 21.90 -19.17
CA ALA A 4 16.40 20.88 -19.98
C ALA A 4 15.58 20.65 -21.26
N THR A 5 16.11 21.07 -22.39
CA THR A 5 15.49 20.85 -23.70
C THR A 5 15.70 19.40 -24.12
N LEU A 6 14.65 18.74 -24.60
CA LEU A 6 14.67 17.31 -25.01
C LEU A 6 15.79 16.99 -26.02
N SER A 7 16.31 18.00 -26.73
CA SER A 7 17.42 17.91 -27.68
C SER A 7 18.80 17.65 -27.05
N SER A 8 18.96 17.83 -25.73
CA SER A 8 20.23 17.57 -25.04
C SER A 8 20.45 16.10 -24.65
N TYR A 9 19.44 15.24 -24.88
CA TYR A 9 19.49 13.84 -24.49
C TYR A 9 19.68 12.95 -25.71
N SER A 10 20.48 11.89 -25.55
CA SER A 10 20.67 10.91 -26.62
C SER A 10 19.37 10.11 -26.85
N ARG A 11 19.26 9.50 -28.04
CA ARG A 11 18.12 8.63 -28.38
C ARG A 11 17.97 7.50 -27.37
N GLU A 12 19.08 6.93 -26.93
CA GLU A 12 19.15 5.85 -25.95
C GLU A 12 18.61 6.32 -24.60
N GLN A 13 19.02 7.50 -24.13
CA GLN A 13 18.54 8.09 -22.88
C GLN A 13 17.03 8.35 -22.92
N LEU A 14 16.53 8.90 -24.03
CA LEU A 14 15.09 9.14 -24.20
C LEU A 14 14.30 7.84 -24.27
N SER A 15 14.85 6.80 -24.90
CA SER A 15 14.24 5.47 -24.97
C SER A 15 14.17 4.81 -23.58
N ASP A 16 15.21 4.95 -22.76
CA ASP A 16 15.22 4.45 -21.40
C ASP A 16 14.23 5.18 -20.49
N VAL A 17 14.18 6.51 -20.57
CA VAL A 17 13.18 7.31 -19.83
C VAL A 17 11.77 6.92 -20.26
N LEU A 18 11.52 6.74 -21.55
CA LEU A 18 10.22 6.29 -22.05
C LEU A 18 9.83 4.90 -21.52
N ARG A 19 10.80 3.99 -21.42
CA ARG A 19 10.59 2.65 -20.84
C ARG A 19 10.20 2.74 -19.37
N ILE A 20 10.89 3.57 -18.58
CA ILE A 20 10.57 3.82 -17.17
C ILE A 20 9.17 4.41 -17.03
N LEU A 21 8.83 5.43 -17.83
CA LEU A 21 7.51 6.05 -17.81
C LEU A 21 6.38 5.08 -18.20
N LYS A 22 6.63 4.17 -19.14
CA LYS A 22 5.67 3.12 -19.50
C LYS A 22 5.48 2.12 -18.35
N ALA A 23 6.57 1.69 -17.71
CA ALA A 23 6.51 0.80 -16.55
C ALA A 23 5.75 1.47 -15.40
N TYR A 24 6.03 2.75 -15.13
CA TYR A 24 5.33 3.56 -14.13
C TYR A 24 3.84 3.70 -14.45
N LYS A 25 3.47 4.04 -15.69
CA LYS A 25 2.06 4.12 -16.12
C LYS A 25 1.34 2.78 -15.99
N THR A 26 2.01 1.68 -16.33
CA THR A 26 1.45 0.34 -16.23
C THR A 26 1.25 -0.05 -14.77
N GLY A 27 2.23 0.25 -13.91
CA GLY A 27 2.14 0.07 -12.47
C GLY A 27 1.03 0.92 -11.84
N LEU A 28 0.87 2.17 -12.26
CA LEU A 28 -0.23 3.05 -11.82
C LEU A 28 -1.61 2.48 -12.10
N VAL A 29 -1.80 1.82 -13.25
CA VAL A 29 -3.08 1.15 -13.58
C VAL A 29 -3.31 -0.06 -12.67
N GLN A 30 -2.25 -0.72 -12.21
CA GLN A 30 -2.32 -1.86 -11.29
C GLN A 30 -2.41 -1.46 -9.80
N ILE A 31 -2.04 -0.22 -9.45
CA ILE A 31 -2.12 0.33 -8.08
C ILE A 31 -3.57 0.43 -7.58
N GLY A 32 -4.57 0.43 -8.46
CA GLY A 32 -5.97 0.23 -8.06
C GLY A 32 -6.22 -1.08 -7.28
N HIS A 33 -5.27 -2.03 -7.33
CA HIS A 33 -5.29 -3.31 -6.60
C HIS A 33 -4.03 -3.58 -5.75
N ARG A 34 -2.99 -2.74 -5.78
CA ARG A 34 -1.73 -2.93 -5.04
C ARG A 34 -1.30 -1.65 -4.34
N ALA A 35 -0.85 -1.76 -3.10
CA ALA A 35 -0.62 -0.61 -2.22
C ALA A 35 0.62 0.25 -2.57
N TYR A 36 1.58 -0.23 -3.37
CA TYR A 36 2.76 0.56 -3.75
C TYR A 36 3.48 0.02 -5.00
N LEU A 37 4.22 0.89 -5.70
CA LEU A 37 5.14 0.54 -6.79
C LEU A 37 6.55 0.36 -6.22
N VAL A 38 7.00 -0.88 -6.01
CA VAL A 38 8.35 -1.17 -5.52
C VAL A 38 9.34 -1.12 -6.69
N ASP A 39 10.37 -0.28 -6.59
CA ASP A 39 11.52 -0.35 -7.50
C ASP A 39 12.34 -1.59 -7.13
N PRO A 40 12.55 -2.57 -8.05
CA PRO A 40 13.27 -3.81 -7.75
C PRO A 40 14.74 -3.60 -7.31
N LYS A 41 15.27 -2.37 -7.38
CA LYS A 41 16.62 -2.03 -6.92
C LYS A 41 16.70 -1.52 -5.48
N GLU A 42 15.59 -1.14 -4.84
CA GLU A 42 15.59 -0.73 -3.45
C GLU A 42 15.28 -1.92 -2.52
N ASN A 43 16.21 -2.26 -1.63
CA ASN A 43 15.93 -3.08 -0.45
C ASN A 43 15.04 -2.28 0.50
N LEU A 44 13.74 -2.22 0.19
CA LEU A 44 12.78 -1.50 1.00
C LEU A 44 12.36 -2.36 2.19
N SER A 45 12.48 -1.79 3.38
CA SER A 45 11.72 -2.20 4.56
C SER A 45 10.25 -2.41 4.15
N ILE A 46 9.65 -3.54 4.54
CA ILE A 46 8.25 -3.83 4.23
C ILE A 46 7.40 -2.71 4.85
N ARG A 47 6.92 -1.80 4.02
CA ARG A 47 6.03 -0.72 4.45
C ARG A 47 4.66 -1.30 4.72
N VAL A 48 4.14 -1.00 5.90
CA VAL A 48 2.83 -1.48 6.34
C VAL A 48 1.88 -0.31 6.47
N ARG A 49 0.70 -0.43 5.88
CA ARG A 49 -0.39 0.52 6.06
C ARG A 49 -1.57 -0.21 6.70
N VAL A 50 -2.15 0.39 7.74
CA VAL A 50 -3.34 -0.11 8.41
C VAL A 50 -4.46 0.91 8.29
N GLU A 51 -5.54 0.52 7.62
CA GLU A 51 -6.77 1.30 7.56
C GLU A 51 -7.73 0.83 8.65
N TYR A 52 -8.32 1.77 9.38
CA TYR A 52 -9.22 1.50 10.50
C TYR A 52 -10.42 2.45 10.53
N PRO A 53 -11.55 2.05 11.14
CA PRO A 53 -12.77 2.86 11.20
C PRO A 53 -12.58 4.14 12.02
N LEU A 54 -13.31 5.18 11.62
CA LEU A 54 -13.32 6.47 12.32
C LEU A 54 -13.84 6.28 13.76
N GLY A 55 -13.09 6.79 14.74
CA GLY A 55 -13.47 6.75 16.17
C GLY A 55 -12.97 5.53 16.94
N ALA A 56 -12.22 4.61 16.32
CA ALA A 56 -11.54 3.54 17.04
C ALA A 56 -10.28 4.05 17.76
N SER A 57 -9.99 3.49 18.94
CA SER A 57 -8.76 3.78 19.68
C SER A 57 -7.55 3.25 18.93
N LEU A 58 -6.55 4.11 18.73
CA LEU A 58 -5.33 3.73 18.01
C LEU A 58 -4.56 2.63 18.74
N GLU A 59 -4.63 2.57 20.08
CA GLU A 59 -4.03 1.50 20.89
C GLU A 59 -4.66 0.14 20.60
N ASP A 60 -6.01 0.08 20.56
CA ASP A 60 -6.74 -1.15 20.24
C ASP A 60 -6.46 -1.61 18.81
N ILE A 61 -6.44 -0.66 17.86
CA ILE A 61 -6.10 -0.91 16.46
C ILE A 61 -4.66 -1.44 16.34
N ARG A 62 -3.72 -0.92 17.12
CA ARG A 62 -2.33 -1.37 17.10
C ARG A 62 -2.18 -2.81 17.58
N SER A 63 -2.82 -3.15 18.70
CA SER A 63 -2.82 -4.52 19.23
C SER A 63 -3.49 -5.52 18.26
N PHE A 64 -4.59 -5.09 17.63
CA PHE A 64 -5.28 -5.90 16.64
C PHE A 64 -4.45 -6.08 15.35
N ALA A 65 -3.76 -5.03 14.90
CA ALA A 65 -2.86 -5.06 13.75
C ALA A 65 -1.66 -5.98 14.00
N GLU A 66 -1.04 -5.94 15.18
CA GLU A 66 0.05 -6.86 15.57
C GLU A 66 -0.37 -8.33 15.45
N THR A 67 -1.52 -8.65 16.02
CA THR A 67 -2.06 -10.02 16.01
C THR A 67 -2.36 -10.48 14.59
N SER A 68 -2.99 -9.63 13.79
CA SER A 68 -3.37 -9.91 12.42
C SER A 68 -2.16 -10.02 11.50
N MET A 69 -1.14 -9.17 11.70
CA MET A 69 0.11 -9.22 10.94
C MET A 69 0.88 -10.51 11.17
N ARG A 70 0.99 -10.93 12.44
CA ARG A 70 1.63 -12.20 12.77
C ARG A 70 0.91 -13.39 12.15
N ALA A 71 -0.42 -13.39 12.19
CA ALA A 71 -1.24 -14.48 11.69
C ALA A 71 -1.22 -14.60 10.16
N HIS A 72 -1.26 -13.47 9.43
CA HIS A 72 -1.46 -13.48 7.98
C HIS A 72 -0.21 -13.21 7.15
N PHE A 73 0.77 -12.48 7.69
CA PHE A 73 1.99 -12.09 6.96
C PHE A 73 3.26 -12.70 7.57
N GLY A 74 3.16 -13.42 8.70
CA GLY A 74 4.33 -13.98 9.40
C GLY A 74 5.27 -12.91 9.98
N ILE A 75 4.79 -11.67 10.11
CA ILE A 75 5.58 -10.54 10.64
C ILE A 75 5.44 -10.53 12.16
N GLU A 76 6.52 -10.85 12.90
CA GLU A 76 6.47 -11.02 14.36
C GLU A 76 6.33 -9.70 15.14
N LYS A 77 6.80 -8.59 14.56
CA LYS A 77 6.79 -7.23 15.15
C LYS A 77 6.34 -6.19 14.13
N LEU A 78 5.61 -5.17 14.57
CA LEU A 78 5.28 -4.02 13.72
C LEU A 78 6.58 -3.39 13.20
N PRO A 79 6.71 -3.16 11.88
CA PRO A 79 7.80 -2.36 11.35
C PRO A 79 7.68 -0.91 11.83
N GLU A 80 8.82 -0.23 11.92
CA GLU A 80 8.89 1.17 12.33
C GLU A 80 8.14 2.09 11.36
N ASP A 81 8.11 1.74 10.07
CA ASP A 81 7.45 2.50 8.99
C ASP A 81 5.96 2.16 8.83
N ILE A 82 5.24 1.87 9.93
CA ILE A 82 3.81 1.61 9.88
C ILE A 82 2.99 2.90 9.81
N VAL A 83 2.07 2.96 8.85
CA VAL A 83 1.15 4.10 8.66
C VAL A 83 -0.27 3.70 9.03
N PHE A 84 -0.85 4.40 10.00
CA PHE A 84 -2.26 4.23 10.39
C PHE A 84 -3.11 5.29 9.70
N VAL A 85 -4.15 4.86 8.97
CA VAL A 85 -5.05 5.73 8.21
C VAL A 85 -6.48 5.54 8.68
N ASP A 86 -7.12 6.63 9.09
CA ASP A 86 -8.54 6.63 9.39
C ASP A 86 -9.36 6.56 8.10
N THR A 87 -10.28 5.60 8.04
CA THR A 87 -11.09 5.35 6.85
C THR A 87 -12.57 5.29 7.25
N PRO A 88 -13.32 6.40 7.07
CA PRO A 88 -14.74 6.47 7.45
C PRO A 88 -15.66 5.46 6.75
N ALA A 89 -15.21 4.90 5.61
CA ALA A 89 -15.96 3.86 4.90
C ALA A 89 -15.95 2.51 5.65
N LEU A 90 -15.01 2.27 6.55
CA LEU A 90 -14.95 1.04 7.35
C LEU A 90 -15.97 1.12 8.49
N ILE A 91 -16.85 0.11 8.55
CA ILE A 91 -17.86 -0.01 9.61
C ILE A 91 -17.26 -0.70 10.86
N GLY A 92 -16.19 -1.47 10.67
CA GLY A 92 -15.44 -2.11 11.74
C GLY A 92 -14.37 -3.07 11.23
N GLY A 93 -13.47 -3.51 12.11
CA GLY A 93 -12.27 -4.29 11.78
C GLY A 93 -11.17 -3.43 11.16
N ILE A 94 -10.19 -4.03 10.48
CA ILE A 94 -9.08 -3.30 9.83
C ILE A 94 -8.74 -3.88 8.46
N ARG A 95 -8.07 -3.08 7.63
CA ARG A 95 -7.34 -3.58 6.45
C ARG A 95 -5.86 -3.38 6.64
N ILE A 96 -5.08 -4.40 6.34
CA ILE A 96 -3.63 -4.35 6.43
C ILE A 96 -3.07 -4.52 5.02
N PHE A 97 -2.21 -3.60 4.64
CA PHE A 97 -1.44 -3.64 3.40
C PHE A 97 0.03 -3.79 3.79
N ALA A 98 0.71 -4.82 3.31
CA ALA A 98 2.13 -5.04 3.54
C ALA A 98 2.80 -5.27 2.19
N GLY A 99 3.50 -4.25 1.68
CA GLY A 99 4.06 -4.28 0.33
C GLY A 99 2.98 -4.49 -0.75
N ASP A 100 3.07 -5.61 -1.46
CA ASP A 100 2.12 -5.99 -2.52
C ASP A 100 0.90 -6.78 -2.02
N ASP A 101 0.95 -7.28 -0.77
CA ASP A 101 -0.08 -8.14 -0.19
C ASP A 101 -1.08 -7.32 0.64
N MET A 102 -2.33 -7.78 0.66
CA MET A 102 -3.40 -7.15 1.43
C MET A 102 -4.29 -8.20 2.09
N VAL A 103 -4.64 -7.92 3.35
CA VAL A 103 -5.59 -8.69 4.13
C VAL A 103 -6.69 -7.76 4.63
N ASP A 104 -7.93 -8.11 4.27
CA ASP A 104 -9.13 -7.43 4.72
C ASP A 104 -9.77 -8.23 5.85
N VAL A 105 -9.60 -7.76 7.09
CA VAL A 105 -10.25 -8.27 8.31
C VAL A 105 -11.41 -7.35 8.72
N SER A 106 -11.90 -6.52 7.80
CA SER A 106 -13.03 -5.63 8.06
C SER A 106 -14.36 -6.39 7.99
N PHE A 107 -15.33 -5.91 8.77
CA PHE A 107 -16.67 -6.47 8.77
C PHE A 107 -17.49 -6.09 7.52
N GLN A 108 -16.89 -5.42 6.53
CA GLN A 108 -17.58 -5.06 5.29
C GLN A 108 -18.05 -6.30 4.50
N ARG A 109 -17.24 -7.36 4.46
CA ARG A 109 -17.60 -8.62 3.78
C ARG A 109 -18.72 -9.39 4.49
N PHE A 110 -18.78 -9.29 5.83
CA PHE A 110 -19.86 -9.90 6.60
C PHE A 110 -21.17 -9.11 6.47
N ALA A 111 -21.08 -7.77 6.45
CA ALA A 111 -22.25 -6.91 6.26
C ALA A 111 -22.90 -7.09 4.88
N SER A 112 -22.13 -7.39 3.83
CA SER A 112 -22.70 -7.68 2.50
C SER A 112 -23.38 -9.06 2.44
N GLN A 113 -22.90 -10.04 3.19
CA GLN A 113 -23.50 -11.39 3.26
C GLN A 113 -24.76 -11.43 4.14
N MET A 114 -24.88 -10.59 5.16
CA MET A 114 -26.08 -10.52 6.00
C MET A 114 -27.25 -9.73 5.37
N LYS A 115 -27.02 -9.06 4.24
CA LYS A 115 -28.06 -8.32 3.49
C LYS A 115 -28.71 -9.15 2.38
N SER A 116 -28.37 -10.45 2.24
CA SER A 116 -29.08 -11.39 1.37
C SER A 116 -30.10 -12.20 2.17
#